data_AF-A0A832JLL5-F1
#
_entry.id   AF-A0A832JLL5-F1
#
_cell.length_a   1.000
_cell.length_b   1.000
_cell.length_c   1.000
_cell.angle_alpha   90.00
_cell.angle_beta   90.00
_cell.angle_gamma   90.00
#
_symmetry.space_group_name_H-M   'P 1'
#
loop_
_entity.id
_entity.type
_entity.pdbx_description
1 polymer ?
#
loop_
_entity_poly.entity_id
_entity_poly.type
_entity_poly.pdbx_seq_one_letter_code
_entity_poly.pdbx_strand_id
1 'polypeptide(L)' 'MNRIPMLDPNRQHAPMMEELKEAMARVLRSGAFVLGPEVEAFEREMASYLGARG' A
#
# COMPACT_ATOMS: atom_id res chain seq x y z
N MET A 1 33.04 5.08 10.10
CA MET A 1 31.84 5.76 10.63
C MET A 1 30.62 5.05 10.07
N ASN A 2 29.81 4.43 10.92
CA ASN A 2 28.58 3.77 10.46
C ASN A 2 27.47 4.82 10.35
N ARG A 3 26.89 5.00 9.17
CA ARG A 3 25.89 6.04 8.89
C ARG A 3 24.52 5.51 9.32
N ILE A 4 23.90 6.12 10.32
CA ILE A 4 22.53 5.75 10.72
C ILE A 4 21.56 6.46 9.77
N PRO A 5 20.76 5.72 8.98
CA PRO A 5 19.79 6.32 8.07
C PRO A 5 18.62 6.90 8.86
N MET A 6 18.10 8.05 8.43
CA MET A 6 16.91 8.68 9.02
C MET A 6 15.64 7.84 8.76
N LEU A 7 15.58 7.13 7.63
CA LEU A 7 14.49 6.23 7.26
C LEU A 7 15.07 5.09 6.41
N ASP A 8 14.61 3.86 6.66
CA ASP A 8 14.93 2.69 5.86
C ASP A 8 13.62 1.97 5.45
N PRO A 9 13.05 2.34 4.29
CA PRO A 9 11.81 1.73 3.80
C PRO A 9 11.99 0.24 3.51
N ASN A 10 13.19 -0.19 3.08
CA ASN A 10 13.44 -1.60 2.77
C ASN A 10 13.30 -2.46 4.03
N ARG A 11 13.80 -1.96 5.17
CA ARG A 11 13.61 -2.63 6.47
C ARG A 11 12.15 -2.66 6.91
N GLN A 12 11.37 -1.61 6.62
CA GLN A 12 9.94 -1.56 6.92
C GLN A 12 9.12 -2.48 6.02
N HIS A 13 9.46 -2.57 4.74
CA HIS A 13 8.78 -3.42 3.77
C HIS A 13 9.12 -4.90 3.94
N ALA A 14 10.33 -5.23 4.41
CA ALA A 14 10.81 -6.61 4.57
C ALA A 14 9.78 -7.56 5.25
N PRO A 15 9.15 -7.22 6.39
CA PRO A 15 8.15 -8.09 7.01
C PRO A 15 6.85 -8.26 6.22
N MET A 16 6.53 -7.34 5.29
CA MET A 16 5.27 -7.31 4.53
C MET A 16 5.48 -7.51 3.02
N MET A 17 6.67 -7.97 2.61
CA MET A 17 7.07 -7.98 1.20
C MET A 17 6.19 -8.89 0.34
N GLU A 18 5.76 -10.03 0.87
CA GLU A 18 4.88 -10.94 0.13
C GLU A 18 3.48 -10.34 -0.07
N GLU A 19 2.91 -9.72 0.96
CA GLU A 19 1.62 -9.02 0.86
C GLU A 19 1.68 -7.87 -0.16
N LEU A 20 2.76 -7.09 -0.15
CA LEU A 20 2.99 -6.01 -1.12
C LEU A 20 3.05 -6.55 -2.56
N LYS A 21 3.80 -7.63 -2.79
CA LYS A 21 3.88 -8.28 -4.11
C LYS A 21 2.53 -8.80 -4.56
N GLU A 22 1.76 -9.42 -3.68
CA GLU A 22 0.42 -9.92 -4.00
C GLU A 22 -0.53 -8.80 -4.40
N ALA A 23 -0.55 -7.69 -3.65
CA ALA A 23 -1.35 -6.51 -3.97
C ALA A 23 -0.95 -5.90 -5.32
N MET A 24 0.35 -5.72 -5.57
CA MET A 24 0.86 -5.23 -6.86
C MET A 24 0.48 -6.18 -8.00
N ALA A 25 0.53 -7.49 -7.79
CA ALA A 25 0.16 -8.47 -8.80
C ALA A 25 -1.36 -8.45 -9.11
N ARG A 26 -2.24 -8.14 -8.14
CA ARG A 26 -3.68 -7.93 -8.40
C ARG A 26 -3.90 -6.73 -9.32
N VAL A 27 -3.25 -5.60 -9.07
CA VAL A 27 -3.32 -4.40 -9.92
C VAL A 27 -2.80 -4.70 -11.32
N LEU A 28 -1.64 -5.36 -11.42
CA LEU A 28 -1.06 -5.70 -12.71
C LEU A 28 -1.97 -6.62 -13.54
N ARG A 29 -2.59 -7.62 -12.89
CA ARG A 29 -3.54 -8.53 -13.57
C ARG A 29 -4.83 -7.84 -13.99
N SER A 30 -5.32 -6.87 -13.23
CA SER A 30 -6.56 -6.15 -13.56
C SER A 30 -6.36 -5.12 -14.67
N GLY A 31 -5.13 -4.58 -14.82
CA GLY A 31 -4.84 -3.48 -15.74
C GLY A 31 -5.44 -2.14 -15.29
N ALA A 32 -6.08 -2.09 -14.13
CA ALA A 32 -6.75 -0.89 -13.61
C ALA A 32 -5.76 -0.03 -12.81
N PHE A 33 -4.88 0.68 -13.53
CA PHE A 33 -3.82 1.50 -12.92
C PHE A 33 -4.31 2.84 -12.36
N VAL A 34 -5.46 3.33 -12.81
CA VAL A 34 -6.04 4.61 -12.40
C VAL A 34 -7.50 4.38 -12.04
N LEU A 35 -7.93 4.87 -10.87
CA LEU A 35 -9.30 4.74 -10.35
C LEU A 35 -9.82 3.29 -10.38
N GLY A 36 -8.96 2.35 -9.99
CA GLY A 36 -9.27 0.93 -9.93
C GLY A 36 -9.88 0.47 -8.60
N PRO A 37 -10.24 -0.82 -8.49
CA PRO A 37 -10.94 -1.36 -7.32
C PRO A 37 -10.14 -1.27 -6.01
N GLU A 38 -8.80 -1.33 -6.08
CA GLU A 38 -7.95 -1.18 -4.89
C GLU A 38 -8.01 0.27 -4.33
N VAL A 39 -8.21 1.29 -5.18
CA VAL A 39 -8.40 2.69 -4.75
C VAL A 39 -9.75 2.84 -4.06
N GLU A 40 -10.81 2.31 -4.66
CA GLU A 40 -12.15 2.36 -4.09
C GLU A 40 -12.23 1.64 -2.72
N ALA A 41 -11.54 0.51 -2.59
CA ALA A 41 -11.41 -0.20 -1.32
C ALA A 41 -10.66 0.64 -0.28
N PHE A 42 -9.51 1.20 -0.65
CA PHE A 42 -8.73 2.06 0.22
C PHE A 42 -9.52 3.29 0.70
N GLU A 43 -10.27 3.95 -0.17
CA GLU A 43 -11.10 5.10 0.18
C GLU A 43 -12.15 4.74 1.23
N ARG A 44 -12.83 3.59 1.10
CA ARG A 44 -13.79 3.11 2.10
C ARG A 44 -13.12 2.79 3.44
N GLU A 45 -11.99 2.08 3.40
CA GLU A 45 -11.24 1.69 4.60
C GLU A 45 -10.73 2.94 5.33
N MET A 46 -10.21 3.92 4.59
CA MET A 46 -9.73 5.18 5.16
C MET A 46 -10.86 6.06 5.67
N ALA A 47 -12.00 6.13 4.97
CA ALA A 47 -13.17 6.85 5.46
C ALA A 47 -13.63 6.25 6.80
N SER A 48 -13.68 4.92 6.91
CA SER A 48 -14.00 4.24 8.16
C SER A 48 -12.94 4.49 9.24
N TYR A 49 -11.65 4.44 8.90
CA TYR A 49 -10.56 4.65 9.84
C TYR A 49 -10.55 6.08 10.40
N LEU A 50 -10.81 7.07 9.56
CA LEU A 50 -10.81 8.49 9.92
C LEU A 50 -12.16 8.96 10.50
N GLY A 51 -13.21 8.13 10.44
CA GLY A 51 -14.58 8.55 10.77
C GLY A 51 -15.13 9.61 9.81
N ALA A 52 -14.59 9.68 8.59
CA ALA A 52 -15.08 10.57 7.54
C ALA A 52 -16.31 9.96 6.85
N ARG A 53 -17.16 10.81 6.29
CA ARG A 53 -18.23 10.35 5.39
C ARG A 53 -17.64 10.27 3.98
N GLY A 54 -17.62 9.05 3.42
CA GLY A 54 -17.29 8.79 2.02
C GLY A 54 -18.42 9.17 1.07
#